data_AF-A0A6B2H4L4-F1
#
_entry.id   AF-A0A6B2H4L4-F1
#
_cell.length_a   1.000
_cell.length_b   1.000
_cell.length_c   1.000
_cell.angle_alpha   90.00
_cell.angle_beta   90.00
_cell.angle_gamma   90.00
#
_symmetry.space_group_name_H-M   'P 1'
#
loop_
_entity.id
_entity.type
_entity.pdbx_description
1 polymer ?
#
loop_
_entity_poly.entity_id
_entity_poly.type
_entity_poly.pdbx_seq_one_letter_code
_entity_poly.pdbx_strand_id
1 'polypeptide(L)'
;MERVLGSYSPHIYALLRIVAGLMFAMHGTQKLFGWPGDGNTVDIASMMGVAGIIELVGGLMIAFGFLTSIAAFICSGEMAVAFFMAHFPQGPIPLLNQGELAALYCFLFLYIAARGSGIWSIDAAMNRGTVTDADARRHRI
;
A
#
# COMPACT_ATOMS: atom_id res chain seq x y z
N MET A 1 3.23 -12.38 -27.35
CA MET A 1 4.17 -11.44 -26.70
C MET A 1 5.00 -12.23 -25.70
N GLU A 2 6.31 -12.30 -25.90
CA GLU A 2 7.21 -12.94 -24.94
C GLU A 2 7.23 -12.15 -23.63
N ARG A 3 7.13 -12.85 -22.49
CA ARG A 3 7.26 -12.27 -21.15
C ARG A 3 8.49 -12.85 -20.50
N VAL A 4 9.58 -12.09 -20.49
CA VAL A 4 10.90 -12.52 -19.97
C VAL A 4 10.80 -13.10 -18.55
N LEU A 5 9.95 -12.52 -17.69
CA LEU A 5 9.76 -12.95 -16.29
C LEU A 5 8.34 -13.44 -16.00
N GLY A 6 7.64 -13.98 -17.00
CA GLY A 6 6.22 -14.33 -16.89
C GLY A 6 5.89 -15.27 -15.73
N SER A 7 6.70 -16.32 -15.54
CA SER A 7 6.56 -17.31 -14.46
C SER A 7 6.75 -16.71 -13.06
N TYR A 8 7.55 -15.66 -12.94
CA TYR A 8 7.84 -14.99 -11.67
C TYR A 8 6.86 -13.85 -11.34
N SER A 9 5.90 -13.53 -12.22
CA SER A 9 4.96 -12.42 -12.03
C SER A 9 4.24 -12.40 -10.67
N PRO A 10 3.78 -13.54 -10.09
CA PRO A 10 3.16 -13.53 -8.76
C PRO A 10 4.14 -13.14 -7.64
N HIS A 11 5.39 -13.57 -7.74
CA HIS A 11 6.45 -13.29 -6.78
C HIS A 11 6.92 -11.83 -6.87
N ILE A 12 7.13 -11.34 -8.10
CA ILE A 12 7.52 -9.95 -8.35
C ILE A 12 6.42 -9.00 -7.89
N TYR A 13 5.14 -9.35 -8.08
CA TYR A 13 4.04 -8.57 -7.53
C TYR A 13 4.04 -8.53 -6.00
N ALA A 14 4.28 -9.67 -5.35
CA ALA A 14 4.38 -9.72 -3.91
C ALA A 14 5.53 -8.84 -3.39
N LEU A 15 6.69 -8.87 -4.04
CA LEU A 15 7.81 -7.98 -3.74
C LEU A 15 7.44 -6.51 -3.94
N LEU A 16 6.84 -6.17 -5.08
CA LEU A 16 6.38 -4.80 -5.37
C LEU A 16 5.45 -4.29 -4.27
N ARG A 17 4.45 -5.09 -3.89
CA ARG A 17 3.50 -4.74 -2.83
C ARG A 17 4.19 -4.55 -1.48
N ILE A 18 5.10 -5.45 -1.11
CA ILE A 18 5.87 -5.35 0.16
C ILE A 18 6.69 -4.07 0.17
N VAL A 19 7.50 -3.84 -0.87
CA VAL A 19 8.40 -2.68 -0.94
C VAL A 19 7.59 -1.38 -0.98
N ALA A 20 6.55 -1.31 -1.81
CA ALA A 20 5.71 -0.12 -1.90
C ALA A 20 5.00 0.20 -0.59
N GLY A 21 4.44 -0.82 0.09
CA GLY A 21 3.80 -0.64 1.39
C GLY A 21 4.78 -0.17 2.47
N LEU A 22 6.00 -0.73 2.50
CA LEU A 22 7.03 -0.31 3.46
C LEU A 22 7.54 1.11 3.19
N MET A 23 7.79 1.48 1.92
CA MET A 23 8.19 2.84 1.57
C MET A 23 7.09 3.86 1.90
N PHE A 24 5.82 3.49 1.72
CA PHE A 24 4.70 4.32 2.12
C PHE A 24 4.60 4.47 3.64
N ALA A 25 4.80 3.39 4.38
CA ALA A 25 4.85 3.43 5.84
C ALA A 25 5.98 4.33 6.36
N MET A 26 7.11 4.42 5.65
CA MET A 26 8.21 5.33 6.01
C MET A 26 7.81 6.82 5.91
N HIS A 27 6.91 7.19 4.99
CA HIS A 27 6.35 8.55 4.97
C HIS A 27 5.52 8.83 6.22
N GLY A 28 4.75 7.83 6.68
CA GLY A 28 3.99 7.91 7.92
C GLY A 28 4.90 8.01 9.15
N THR A 29 5.98 7.22 9.22
CA THR A 29 6.92 7.31 10.33
C THR A 29 7.66 8.66 10.37
N GLN A 30 7.98 9.22 9.21
CA GLN A 30 8.56 10.56 9.14
C GLN A 30 7.59 11.60 9.72
N LYS A 31 6.30 11.54 9.36
CA LYS A 31 5.28 12.48 9.87
C LYS A 31 5.03 12.34 11.38
N LEU A 32 4.93 11.09 11.86
CA LEU A 32 4.49 10.80 13.24
C LEU A 32 5.63 10.72 14.25
N PHE A 33 6.81 10.29 13.82
CA PHE A 33 7.95 10.04 14.71
C PHE A 33 9.21 10.84 14.33
N GLY A 34 9.17 11.60 13.22
CA GLY A 34 10.33 12.35 12.74
C GLY A 34 11.46 11.47 12.19
N TRP A 35 11.18 10.19 11.90
CA TRP A 35 12.18 9.21 11.48
C TRP A 35 11.69 8.35 10.30
N PRO A 36 12.51 8.13 9.25
CA PRO A 36 13.79 8.78 8.98
C PRO A 36 13.57 10.27 8.65
N GLY A 37 14.49 11.15 9.04
CA GLY A 37 14.32 12.60 8.84
C GLY A 37 15.14 13.45 9.81
N ASP A 38 14.76 14.72 9.90
CA ASP A 38 15.38 15.74 10.77
C ASP A 38 14.79 15.76 12.19
N GLY A 39 13.90 14.82 12.52
CA GLY A 39 13.24 14.73 13.83
C GLY A 39 11.97 15.56 13.96
N ASN A 40 11.55 16.30 12.92
CA ASN A 40 10.32 17.09 12.97
C ASN A 40 9.07 16.21 12.84
N THR A 41 8.12 16.39 13.75
CA THR A 41 6.81 15.71 13.76
C THR A 41 5.67 16.68 13.50
N VAL A 42 4.59 16.20 12.91
CA VAL A 42 3.34 16.96 12.77
C VAL A 42 2.39 16.68 13.94
N ASP A 43 1.46 17.59 14.21
CA ASP A 43 0.38 17.36 15.16
C ASP A 43 -0.51 16.19 14.66
N ILE A 44 -0.75 15.20 15.51
CA ILE A 44 -1.54 14.01 15.21
C ILE A 44 -2.97 14.37 14.78
N ALA A 45 -3.57 15.40 15.40
CA ALA A 45 -4.92 15.84 15.09
C ALA A 45 -4.99 16.74 13.83
N SER A 46 -3.86 17.05 13.21
CA SER A 46 -3.81 17.81 11.95
C SER A 46 -4.15 16.92 10.75
N MET A 47 -4.48 17.55 9.62
CA MET A 47 -4.64 16.85 8.33
C MET A 47 -3.41 16.00 7.99
N MET A 48 -2.21 16.50 8.29
CA MET A 48 -0.98 15.76 8.03
C MET A 48 -0.70 14.66 9.04
N GLY A 49 -1.16 14.80 10.29
CA GLY A 49 -1.12 13.74 11.29
C GLY A 49 -2.02 12.56 10.89
N VAL A 50 -3.24 12.86 10.46
CA VAL A 50 -4.18 11.84 9.95
C VAL A 50 -3.62 11.13 8.72
N ALA A 51 -3.06 11.88 7.76
CA ALA A 51 -2.34 11.31 6.62
C ALA A 51 -1.19 10.38 7.06
N GLY A 52 -0.35 10.84 8.01
CA GLY A 52 0.74 10.01 8.55
C GLY A 52 0.27 8.70 9.19
N ILE A 53 -0.90 8.69 9.84
CA ILE A 53 -1.50 7.46 10.37
C ILE A 53 -1.94 6.53 9.24
N ILE A 54 -2.60 7.06 8.22
CA ILE A 54 -3.06 6.27 7.06
C ILE A 54 -1.83 5.69 6.32
N GLU A 55 -0.79 6.49 6.11
CA GLU A 55 0.46 6.06 5.48
C GLU A 55 1.13 4.92 6.24
N LEU A 56 1.26 5.07 7.56
CA LEU A 56 1.88 4.07 8.40
C LEU A 56 1.05 2.78 8.46
N VAL A 57 -0.21 2.87 8.89
CA VAL A 57 -1.05 1.70 9.11
C VAL A 57 -1.42 1.05 7.78
N GLY A 58 -1.85 1.84 6.81
CA GLY A 58 -2.20 1.39 5.47
C GLY A 58 -1.00 0.79 4.74
N GLY A 59 0.17 1.42 4.82
CA GLY A 59 1.41 0.90 4.25
C GLY A 59 1.79 -0.48 4.82
N LEU A 60 1.70 -0.66 6.15
CA LEU A 60 1.96 -1.95 6.79
C LEU A 60 0.91 -3.02 6.43
N MET A 61 -0.38 -2.66 6.41
CA MET A 61 -1.45 -3.56 5.98
C MET A 61 -1.23 -4.03 4.53
N ILE A 62 -0.85 -3.12 3.64
CA ILE A 62 -0.51 -3.45 2.25
C ILE A 62 0.73 -4.33 2.20
N ALA A 63 1.79 -4.02 2.96
CA ALA A 63 3.05 -4.76 2.94
C ALA A 63 2.90 -6.20 3.44
N PHE A 64 2.18 -6.43 4.53
CA PHE A 64 1.95 -7.78 5.06
C PHE A 64 0.77 -8.51 4.41
N GLY A 65 -0.07 -7.77 3.70
CA GLY A 65 -1.14 -8.33 2.90
C GLY A 65 -2.32 -8.73 3.75
N PHE A 66 -2.74 -7.81 4.61
CA PHE A 66 -3.89 -7.94 5.49
C PHE A 66 -4.94 -6.91 5.08
N LEU A 67 -6.12 -7.37 4.65
CA LEU A 67 -7.16 -6.51 4.06
C LEU A 67 -6.62 -5.63 2.92
N THR A 68 -5.73 -6.21 2.11
CA THR A 68 -4.88 -5.48 1.15
C THR A 68 -5.69 -4.58 0.22
N SER A 69 -6.79 -5.10 -0.33
CA SER A 69 -7.60 -4.35 -1.30
C SER A 69 -8.23 -3.09 -0.69
N ILE A 70 -8.73 -3.19 0.54
CA ILE A 70 -9.37 -2.07 1.24
C ILE A 70 -8.32 -1.04 1.64
N ALA A 71 -7.22 -1.50 2.25
CA ALA A 71 -6.13 -0.61 2.65
C ALA A 71 -5.54 0.15 1.45
N ALA A 72 -5.28 -0.55 0.34
CA ALA A 72 -4.76 0.05 -0.87
C ALA A 72 -5.74 1.05 -1.52
N PHE A 73 -7.05 0.78 -1.49
CA PHE A 73 -8.04 1.74 -1.99
C PHE A 73 -8.05 3.04 -1.18
N ILE A 74 -7.98 2.94 0.15
CA ILE A 74 -7.91 4.11 1.05
C ILE A 74 -6.62 4.90 0.80
N CYS A 75 -5.46 4.24 0.76
CA CYS A 75 -4.16 4.89 0.51
C CYS A 75 -4.11 5.52 -0.89
N SER A 76 -4.75 4.90 -1.88
CA SER A 76 -4.89 5.47 -3.23
C SER A 76 -5.68 6.79 -3.20
N GLY A 77 -6.82 6.80 -2.49
CA GLY A 77 -7.63 7.99 -2.31
C GLY A 77 -6.90 9.11 -1.58
N GLU A 78 -6.17 8.78 -0.51
CA GLU A 78 -5.31 9.73 0.21
C GLU A 78 -4.30 10.41 -0.73
N MET A 79 -3.63 9.64 -1.58
CA MET A 79 -2.64 10.16 -2.51
C MET A 79 -3.25 10.98 -3.65
N ALA A 80 -4.47 10.64 -4.09
CA ALA A 80 -5.22 11.49 -5.00
C ALA A 80 -5.51 12.86 -4.35
N VAL A 81 -5.99 12.86 -3.10
CA VAL A 81 -6.26 14.09 -2.34
C VAL A 81 -4.97 14.89 -2.14
N ALA A 82 -3.87 14.24 -1.77
CA ALA A 82 -2.56 14.88 -1.64
C ALA A 82 -2.12 15.54 -2.95
N PHE A 83 -2.26 14.87 -4.09
CA PHE A 83 -1.93 15.45 -5.38
C PHE A 83 -2.78 16.70 -5.68
N PHE A 84 -4.10 16.61 -5.59
CA PHE A 84 -4.98 17.73 -5.95
C PHE A 84 -4.94 18.89 -4.96
N MET A 85 -4.70 18.64 -3.67
CA MET A 85 -4.66 19.68 -2.65
C MET A 85 -3.28 20.30 -2.45
N ALA A 86 -2.21 19.50 -2.55
CA ALA A 86 -0.87 19.93 -2.17
C ALA A 86 0.11 20.07 -3.33
N HIS A 87 -0.18 19.52 -4.53
CA HIS A 87 0.74 19.54 -5.69
C HIS A 87 0.14 20.22 -6.93
N PHE A 88 -1.13 19.99 -7.23
CA PHE A 88 -1.80 20.59 -8.39
C PHE A 88 -1.87 22.13 -8.35
N PRO A 89 -2.10 22.79 -7.19
CA PRO A 89 -2.10 24.25 -7.11
C PRO A 89 -0.76 24.90 -7.46
N GLN A 90 0.35 24.18 -7.35
CA GLN A 90 1.70 24.64 -7.69
C GLN A 90 1.99 24.46 -9.20
N GLY A 91 1.10 23.79 -9.94
CA GLY A 91 1.17 23.58 -11.38
C GLY A 91 0.67 22.18 -11.77
N PRO A 92 0.24 21.97 -13.03
CA PRO A 92 -0.32 20.69 -13.45
C PRO A 92 0.72 19.61 -13.77
N ILE A 93 2.01 19.97 -13.87
CA ILE A 93 3.08 19.05 -14.27
C ILE A 93 3.71 18.42 -13.03
N PRO A 94 3.55 17.09 -12.80
CA PRO A 94 4.03 16.42 -11.58
C PRO A 94 5.53 16.62 -11.31
N LEU A 95 6.34 16.59 -12.38
CA LEU A 95 7.79 16.77 -12.31
C LEU A 95 8.19 18.15 -11.76
N LEU A 96 7.37 19.18 -12.00
CA LEU A 96 7.65 20.56 -11.56
C LEU A 96 7.06 20.87 -10.18
N ASN A 97 6.01 20.16 -9.77
CA ASN A 97 5.29 20.40 -8.51
C ASN A 97 5.61 19.39 -7.39
N GLN A 98 6.59 18.50 -7.60
CA GLN A 98 6.98 17.42 -6.68
C GLN A 98 5.89 16.38 -6.39
N GLY A 99 4.85 16.32 -7.24
CA GLY A 99 3.68 15.45 -7.09
C GLY A 99 3.81 14.09 -7.78
N GLU A 100 4.97 13.77 -8.36
CA GLU A 100 5.21 12.50 -9.05
C GLU A 100 4.96 11.29 -8.12
N LEU A 101 5.45 11.34 -6.88
CA LEU A 101 5.24 10.26 -5.91
C LEU A 101 3.77 10.12 -5.52
N ALA A 102 3.06 11.23 -5.30
CA ALA A 102 1.64 11.20 -4.99
C ALA A 102 0.84 10.56 -6.14
N ALA A 103 1.11 10.95 -7.39
CA ALA A 103 0.47 10.35 -8.55
C ALA A 103 0.83 8.85 -8.72
N LEU A 104 2.11 8.49 -8.57
CA LEU A 104 2.56 7.11 -8.70
C LEU A 104 1.97 6.20 -7.62
N TYR A 105 1.99 6.60 -6.35
CA TYR A 105 1.36 5.83 -5.27
C TYR A 105 -0.14 5.73 -5.44
N CYS A 106 -0.81 6.80 -5.89
CA CYS A 106 -2.23 6.78 -6.20
C CYS A 106 -2.58 5.64 -7.16
N PHE A 107 -1.92 5.56 -8.32
CA PHE A 107 -2.22 4.52 -9.31
C PHE A 107 -1.66 3.15 -8.94
N LEU A 108 -0.50 3.08 -8.29
CA LEU A 108 0.07 1.82 -7.81
C LEU A 108 -0.86 1.15 -6.79
N PHE A 109 -1.36 1.91 -5.82
CA PHE A 109 -2.29 1.39 -4.83
C PHE A 109 -3.67 1.13 -5.41
N LEU A 110 -4.12 1.88 -6.41
CA LEU A 110 -5.34 1.53 -7.15
C LEU A 110 -5.19 0.17 -7.85
N TYR A 111 -4.03 -0.09 -8.45
CA TYR A 111 -3.73 -1.38 -9.06
C TYR A 111 -3.67 -2.51 -8.02
N ILE A 112 -3.01 -2.29 -6.89
CA ILE A 112 -2.96 -3.26 -5.78
C ILE A 112 -4.37 -3.51 -5.22
N ALA A 113 -5.21 -2.47 -5.12
CA ALA A 113 -6.59 -2.59 -4.68
C ALA A 113 -7.38 -3.53 -5.60
N ALA A 114 -7.23 -3.35 -6.92
CA ALA A 114 -7.88 -4.18 -7.93
C ALA A 114 -7.32 -5.61 -7.99
N ARG A 115 -6.01 -5.80 -7.77
CA ARG A 115 -5.34 -7.10 -7.86
C ARG A 115 -5.41 -7.93 -6.57
N GLY A 116 -5.51 -7.28 -5.42
CA GLY A 116 -5.59 -7.93 -4.10
C GLY A 116 -4.24 -8.36 -3.51
N SER A 117 -4.29 -9.24 -2.52
CA SER A 117 -3.19 -9.53 -1.59
C SER A 117 -2.04 -10.38 -2.16
N GLY A 118 -2.33 -11.27 -3.11
CA GLY A 118 -1.32 -12.12 -3.77
C GLY A 118 -0.73 -13.21 -2.86
N ILE A 119 0.34 -13.86 -3.34
CA ILE A 119 0.83 -15.15 -2.80
C ILE A 119 1.48 -15.07 -1.41
N TRP A 120 2.14 -13.96 -1.06
CA TRP A 120 2.84 -13.78 0.21
C TRP A 120 2.07 -12.82 1.10
N SER A 121 0.85 -13.19 1.46
CA SER A 121 -0.05 -12.35 2.24
C SER A 121 -0.68 -13.10 3.40
N ILE A 122 -0.96 -12.37 4.48
CA ILE A 122 -1.73 -12.89 5.62
C ILE A 122 -3.11 -13.36 5.15
N ASP A 123 -3.77 -12.60 4.26
CA ASP A 123 -5.06 -12.96 3.66
C ASP A 123 -5.00 -14.35 2.97
N ALA A 124 -3.93 -14.64 2.23
CA ALA A 124 -3.75 -15.94 1.58
C ALA A 124 -3.46 -17.08 2.58
N ALA A 125 -2.73 -16.80 3.67
CA ALA A 125 -2.46 -17.77 4.71
C ALA A 125 -3.75 -18.17 5.46
N MET A 126 -4.62 -17.20 5.76
CA MET A 126 -5.92 -17.44 6.41
C MET A 126 -6.85 -18.30 5.55
N ASN A 127 -6.90 -18.04 4.23
CA ASN A 127 -7.75 -18.80 3.30
C ASN A 127 -7.23 -20.22 3.00
N ARG A 128 -5.95 -20.52 3.24
CA ARG A 128 -5.42 -21.90 3.10
C ARG A 128 -5.85 -22.78 4.27
N GLY A 129 -5.92 -22.23 5.49
CA GLY A 129 -6.36 -22.97 6.67
C GLY A 129 -7.79 -23.48 6.54
N THR A 130 -8.70 -22.64 6.01
CA THR A 130 -10.11 -22.98 5.85
C THR A 130 -10.36 -24.09 4.83
N VAL A 131 -9.62 -24.12 3.71
CA VAL A 131 -9.72 -25.19 2.70
C VAL A 131 -9.23 -26.53 3.26
N THR A 132 -8.09 -26.52 3.94
CA THR A 132 -7.48 -27.74 4.50
C THR A 132 -8.39 -28.38 5.55
N ASP A 133 -9.04 -27.58 6.40
CA ASP A 133 -9.99 -28.06 7.41
C ASP A 133 -11.29 -28.60 6.78
N ALA A 134 -11.76 -28.00 5.69
CA ALA A 134 -12.94 -28.48 4.97
C ALA A 134 -12.71 -29.85 4.30
N ASP A 135 -11.54 -30.04 3.68
CA ASP A 135 -11.16 -31.31 3.05
C ASP A 135 -10.96 -32.42 4.10
N ALA A 136 -10.29 -32.10 5.22
CA ALA A 136 -10.10 -33.04 6.32
C ALA A 136 -11.41 -33.47 7.00
N ARG A 137 -12.49 -32.67 6.87
CA ARG A 137 -13.81 -32.98 7.40
C ARG A 137 -14.65 -33.82 6.42
N ARG A 138 -14.45 -33.67 5.10
CA ARG A 138 -15.11 -34.50 4.06
C ARG A 138 -14.67 -35.97 4.07
N HIS A 139 -13.43 -36.26 4.46
CA HIS A 139 -12.91 -37.64 4.49
C HIS A 139 -13.22 -38.42 5.78
N ARG A 140 -13.92 -37.81 6.75
CA ARG A 140 -14.31 -38.45 8.03
C ARG A 140 -15.78 -38.88 8.09
N ILE A 141 -16.52 -38.75 6.99
CA ILE A 141 -17.94 -39.10 6.85
C ILE A 141 -18.04 -40.23 5.83
#